data_AF-A0A972WD40-F1
#
_entry.id   AF-A0A972WD40-F1
#
_cell.length_a   1.000
_cell.length_b   1.000
_cell.length_c   1.000
_cell.angle_alpha   90.00
_cell.angle_beta   90.00
_cell.angle_gamma   90.00
#
_symmetry.space_group_name_H-M   'P 1'
#
loop_
_entity.id
_entity.type
_entity.pdbx_description
1 polymer ?
#
loop_
_entity_poly.entity_id
_entity_poly.type
_entity_poly.pdbx_seq_one_letter_code
_entity_poly.pdbx_strand_id
1 'polypeptide(L)'
;LTTAEELDYSLARLAPVSALENIDDAARLVIAKRDECITVIGDFDVDGATSTALVLRCLRDFGFENVNYLVPNRFEYGYGLTPEIVDVSAQRSPHLLITVDNGVSSIAGVARANELGIPVLVTDHHLPGNELPAAAVIVNPNLKGSRFPSRNLAGVGVAFYLMARIGRMLEDAGQGGAAKVPARYLDLVALGTVADVVPLDHNNRVLV
;
A
#
# COMPACT_ATOMS: atom_id res chain seq x y z
N LEU A 1 12.93 -26.19 0.54
CA LEU A 1 13.30 -26.04 1.96
C LEU A 1 14.50 -26.94 2.22
N THR A 2 15.69 -26.37 2.42
CA THR A 2 16.95 -27.12 2.56
C THR A 2 17.60 -26.93 3.93
N THR A 3 17.10 -26.02 4.76
CA THR A 3 17.60 -25.76 6.11
C THR A 3 16.45 -25.61 7.12
N ALA A 4 16.73 -25.84 8.41
CA ALA A 4 15.73 -25.73 9.48
C ALA A 4 15.27 -24.28 9.72
N GLU A 5 16.12 -23.28 9.42
CA GLU A 5 15.76 -21.86 9.53
C GLU A 5 14.66 -21.46 8.53
N GLU A 6 14.54 -22.15 7.40
CA GLU A 6 13.49 -21.89 6.41
C GLU A 6 12.10 -22.38 6.85
N LEU A 7 12.01 -23.03 8.03
CA LEU A 7 10.77 -23.43 8.68
C LEU A 7 10.30 -22.43 9.75
N ASP A 8 11.13 -21.43 10.08
CA ASP A 8 10.72 -20.34 10.96
C ASP A 8 9.95 -19.29 10.15
N TYR A 9 8.63 -19.24 10.39
CA TYR A 9 7.72 -18.27 9.79
C TYR A 9 7.29 -17.18 10.77
N SER A 10 8.08 -16.93 11.82
CA SER A 10 7.84 -15.77 12.67
C SER A 10 8.07 -14.46 11.88
N LEU A 11 7.31 -13.41 12.21
CA LEU A 11 7.44 -12.10 11.56
C LEU A 11 8.85 -11.50 11.63
N ALA A 12 9.71 -12.00 12.53
CA ALA A 12 11.12 -11.61 12.61
C ALA A 12 11.93 -12.03 11.37
N ARG A 13 11.42 -12.98 10.57
CA ARG A 13 12.05 -13.47 9.33
C ARG A 13 11.60 -12.70 8.08
N LEU A 14 10.68 -11.74 8.22
CA LEU A 14 10.33 -10.84 7.12
C LEU A 14 11.55 -10.03 6.67
N ALA A 15 11.60 -9.74 5.38
CA ALA A 15 12.53 -8.75 4.84
C ALA A 15 12.37 -7.43 5.64
N PRO A 16 13.48 -6.75 5.99
CA PRO A 16 13.40 -5.51 6.75
C PRO A 16 12.47 -4.52 6.05
N VAL A 17 11.53 -3.93 6.79
CA VAL A 17 10.54 -3.00 6.22
C VAL A 17 11.22 -1.87 5.45
N SER A 18 12.32 -1.33 6.00
CA SER A 18 13.12 -0.26 5.38
C SER A 18 13.86 -0.65 4.10
N ALA A 19 13.87 -1.94 3.73
CA ALA A 19 14.47 -2.40 2.48
C ALA A 19 13.54 -2.21 1.28
N LEU A 20 12.24 -1.99 1.49
CA LEU A 20 11.30 -1.69 0.41
C LEU A 20 11.49 -0.22 -0.01
N GLU A 21 11.77 0.00 -1.30
CA GLU A 21 12.14 1.32 -1.79
C GLU A 21 11.04 2.36 -1.53
N ASN A 22 11.47 3.58 -1.19
CA ASN A 22 10.63 4.75 -0.91
C ASN A 22 9.65 4.62 0.27
N ILE A 23 9.70 3.52 1.02
CA ILE A 23 8.75 3.25 2.12
C ILE A 23 8.81 4.30 3.24
N ASP A 24 9.99 4.85 3.50
CA ASP A 24 10.22 5.89 4.49
C ASP A 24 9.55 7.21 4.09
N ASP A 25 9.69 7.60 2.83
CA ASP A 25 9.09 8.82 2.30
C ASP A 25 7.57 8.68 2.20
N ALA A 26 7.09 7.49 1.81
CA ALA A 26 5.66 7.16 1.82
C ALA A 26 5.07 7.26 3.23
N ALA A 27 5.73 6.66 4.23
CA ALA A 27 5.27 6.71 5.61
C ALA A 27 5.26 8.14 6.17
N ARG A 28 6.30 8.95 5.89
CA ARG A 28 6.33 10.37 6.26
C ARG A 28 5.20 11.15 5.60
N LEU A 29 4.95 10.93 4.32
CA LEU A 29 3.87 11.59 3.58
C LEU A 29 2.52 11.30 4.22
N VAL A 30 2.23 10.04 4.54
CA VAL A 30 0.97 9.67 5.20
C VAL A 30 0.88 10.29 6.59
N ILE A 31 1.92 10.19 7.43
CA ILE A 31 1.92 10.76 8.78
C ILE A 31 1.73 12.29 8.76
N ALA A 32 2.32 12.99 7.78
CA ALA A 32 2.15 14.43 7.61
C ALA A 32 0.69 14.84 7.29
N LYS A 33 -0.15 13.89 6.89
CA LYS A 33 -1.56 14.07 6.52
C LYS A 33 -2.54 13.53 7.57
N ARG A 34 -2.06 13.32 8.80
CA ARG A 34 -2.83 12.70 9.90
C ARG A 34 -4.17 13.37 10.18
N ASP A 35 -4.19 14.69 10.21
CA ASP A 35 -5.37 15.49 10.52
C ASP A 35 -6.14 15.92 9.25
N GLU A 36 -5.72 15.45 8.08
CA GLU A 36 -6.27 15.82 6.79
C GLU A 36 -7.10 14.67 6.17
N CYS A 37 -7.84 14.97 5.10
CA CYS A 37 -8.64 13.96 4.40
C CYS A 37 -7.75 13.05 3.55
N ILE A 38 -7.70 11.76 3.85
CA ILE A 38 -7.01 10.75 3.04
C ILE A 38 -8.05 9.85 2.39
N THR A 39 -7.95 9.68 1.06
CA THR A 39 -8.79 8.73 0.32
C THR A 39 -7.93 7.58 -0.22
N VAL A 40 -8.29 6.36 0.16
CA VAL A 40 -7.68 5.12 -0.37
C VAL A 40 -8.42 4.71 -1.64
N ILE A 41 -7.68 4.55 -2.74
CA ILE A 41 -8.19 4.09 -4.03
C ILE A 41 -7.81 2.62 -4.19
N GLY A 42 -8.77 1.74 -3.92
CA GLY A 42 -8.56 0.29 -3.99
C GLY A 42 -8.75 -0.28 -5.38
N ASP A 43 -8.35 -1.54 -5.56
CA ASP A 43 -8.83 -2.38 -6.66
C ASP A 43 -10.04 -3.23 -6.22
N PHE A 44 -10.78 -3.74 -7.20
CA PHE A 44 -12.05 -4.44 -7.00
C PHE A 44 -11.89 -5.93 -6.67
N ASP A 45 -10.72 -6.51 -6.89
CA ASP A 45 -10.49 -7.91 -6.59
C ASP A 45 -10.22 -8.15 -5.08
N VAL A 46 -9.85 -9.37 -4.71
CA VAL A 46 -9.66 -9.73 -3.31
C VAL A 46 -8.41 -9.08 -2.73
N ASP A 47 -7.34 -8.93 -3.51
CA ASP A 47 -6.10 -8.30 -3.04
C ASP A 47 -6.31 -6.80 -2.84
N GLY A 48 -6.92 -6.11 -3.81
CA GLY A 48 -7.31 -4.70 -3.69
C GLY A 48 -8.28 -4.43 -2.54
N ALA A 49 -9.28 -5.28 -2.35
CA ALA A 49 -10.26 -5.14 -1.27
C ALA A 49 -9.63 -5.37 0.11
N THR A 50 -8.79 -6.39 0.27
CA THR A 50 -8.09 -6.67 1.53
C THR A 50 -7.04 -5.61 1.85
N SER A 51 -6.31 -5.12 0.84
CA SER A 51 -5.40 -3.98 0.95
C SER A 51 -6.11 -2.72 1.44
N THR A 52 -7.26 -2.40 0.85
CA THR A 52 -8.07 -1.24 1.24
C THR A 52 -8.52 -1.37 2.70
N ALA A 53 -9.03 -2.55 3.08
CA ALA A 53 -9.48 -2.81 4.44
C ALA A 53 -8.32 -2.72 5.45
N LEU A 54 -7.16 -3.28 5.13
CA LEU A 54 -5.95 -3.25 5.95
C LEU A 54 -5.51 -1.81 6.22
N VAL A 55 -5.36 -1.00 5.16
CA VAL A 55 -4.91 0.40 5.27
C VAL A 55 -5.90 1.22 6.09
N LEU A 56 -7.20 1.15 5.79
CA LEU A 56 -8.21 1.91 6.54
C LEU A 56 -8.21 1.56 8.03
N ARG A 57 -8.13 0.27 8.37
CA ARG A 57 -8.14 -0.20 9.76
C ARG A 57 -6.88 0.21 10.50
N CYS A 58 -5.71 0.04 9.88
CA CYS A 58 -4.44 0.47 10.47
C CYS A 58 -4.41 1.98 10.70
N LEU A 59 -4.79 2.79 9.71
CA LEU A 59 -4.80 4.25 9.86
C LEU A 59 -5.76 4.69 10.98
N ARG A 60 -6.93 4.10 11.10
CA ARG A 60 -7.86 4.38 12.21
C ARG A 60 -7.28 3.98 13.57
N ASP A 61 -6.67 2.80 13.66
CA ASP A 61 -5.98 2.35 14.88
C ASP A 61 -4.77 3.24 15.22
N PHE A 62 -4.15 3.85 14.22
CA PHE A 62 -3.12 4.86 14.41
C PHE A 62 -3.66 6.22 14.83
N GLY A 63 -4.97 6.45 14.80
CA GLY A 63 -5.61 7.71 15.19
C GLY A 63 -5.82 8.70 14.04
N PHE A 64 -5.87 8.23 12.80
CA PHE A 64 -6.30 9.04 11.66
C PHE A 64 -7.83 9.03 11.59
N GLU A 65 -8.44 10.19 11.77
CA GLU A 65 -9.91 10.28 11.87
C GLU A 65 -10.59 10.41 10.51
N ASN A 66 -9.95 11.10 9.55
CA ASN A 66 -10.54 11.43 8.26
C ASN A 66 -10.00 10.55 7.12
N VAL A 67 -10.23 9.24 7.24
CA VAL A 67 -9.86 8.26 6.22
C VAL A 67 -11.09 7.62 5.58
N ASN A 68 -11.14 7.67 4.25
CA ASN A 68 -12.20 7.09 3.45
C ASN A 68 -11.62 6.34 2.24
N TYR A 69 -12.48 5.70 1.45
CA TYR A 69 -12.04 4.92 0.31
C TYR A 69 -12.99 5.04 -0.86
N LEU A 70 -12.46 4.70 -2.03
CA LEU A 70 -13.20 4.53 -3.28
C LEU A 70 -12.67 3.26 -3.96
N VAL A 71 -13.55 2.31 -4.23
CA VAL A 71 -13.26 1.15 -5.09
C VAL A 71 -13.98 1.40 -6.42
N PRO A 72 -13.25 1.51 -7.54
CA PRO A 72 -13.86 1.88 -8.80
C PRO A 72 -14.64 0.73 -9.43
N ASN A 73 -15.75 1.07 -10.09
CA ASN A 73 -16.42 0.15 -10.99
C ASN A 73 -15.63 0.05 -12.30
N ARG A 74 -14.94 -1.08 -12.50
CA ARG A 74 -14.09 -1.30 -13.68
C ARG A 74 -14.82 -1.19 -15.01
N PHE A 75 -16.13 -1.44 -15.03
CA PHE A 75 -16.92 -1.37 -16.26
C PHE A 75 -17.25 0.07 -16.65
N GLU A 76 -17.26 0.97 -15.68
CA GLU A 76 -17.61 2.39 -15.89
C GLU A 76 -16.36 3.26 -16.01
N TYR A 77 -15.30 2.96 -15.25
CA TYR A 77 -14.15 3.85 -15.09
C TYR A 77 -12.80 3.24 -15.49
N GLY A 78 -12.77 1.99 -15.95
CA GLY A 78 -11.54 1.26 -16.26
C GLY A 78 -10.80 0.76 -15.02
N TYR A 79 -9.53 0.37 -15.21
CA TYR A 79 -8.67 -0.22 -14.17
C TYR A 79 -7.73 0.82 -13.54
N GLY A 80 -7.53 0.72 -12.21
CA GLY A 80 -6.64 1.57 -11.43
C GLY A 80 -7.11 3.03 -11.31
N LEU A 81 -6.18 3.93 -10.98
CA LEU A 81 -6.50 5.36 -10.87
C LEU A 81 -6.65 6.01 -12.26
N THR A 82 -7.87 6.40 -12.62
CA THR A 82 -8.19 7.13 -13.86
C THR A 82 -8.56 8.59 -13.57
N PRO A 83 -8.52 9.50 -14.57
CA PRO A 83 -8.96 10.89 -14.39
C PRO A 83 -10.37 11.01 -13.81
N GLU A 84 -11.29 10.14 -14.24
CA GLU A 84 -12.68 10.12 -13.77
C GLU A 84 -12.76 9.74 -12.29
N ILE A 85 -11.99 8.75 -11.85
CA ILE A 85 -11.91 8.35 -10.44
C ILE A 85 -11.30 9.49 -9.60
N VAL A 86 -10.31 10.20 -10.13
CA VAL A 86 -9.74 11.38 -9.48
C VAL A 86 -10.79 12.48 -9.34
N ASP A 87 -11.55 12.77 -10.39
CA ASP A 87 -12.60 13.79 -10.34
C ASP A 87 -13.71 13.42 -9.36
N VAL A 88 -14.10 12.14 -9.27
CA VAL A 88 -15.04 11.64 -8.25
C VAL A 88 -14.44 11.80 -6.85
N SER A 89 -13.19 11.39 -6.65
CA SER A 89 -12.53 11.52 -5.34
C SER A 89 -12.37 12.99 -4.93
N ALA A 90 -12.09 13.88 -5.88
CA ALA A 90 -11.92 15.32 -5.65
C ALA A 90 -13.16 16.01 -5.07
N GLN A 91 -14.36 15.44 -5.27
CA GLN A 91 -15.61 15.93 -4.66
C GLN A 91 -15.57 15.89 -3.12
N ARG A 92 -14.69 15.07 -2.53
CA ARG A 92 -14.45 14.98 -1.09
C ARG A 92 -13.26 15.81 -0.61
N SER A 93 -12.64 16.57 -1.51
CA SER A 93 -11.45 17.39 -1.26
C SER A 93 -10.35 16.64 -0.48
N PRO A 94 -9.88 15.49 -0.99
CA PRO A 94 -8.81 14.74 -0.37
C PRO A 94 -7.51 15.53 -0.45
N HIS A 95 -6.71 15.41 0.60
CA HIS A 95 -5.38 16.00 0.68
C HIS A 95 -4.28 15.00 0.35
N LEU A 96 -4.64 13.72 0.25
CA LEU A 96 -3.78 12.64 -0.23
C LEU A 96 -4.65 11.53 -0.83
N LEU A 97 -4.27 11.07 -2.02
CA LEU A 97 -4.75 9.79 -2.56
C LEU A 97 -3.71 8.72 -2.28
N ILE A 98 -4.15 7.56 -1.77
CA ILE A 98 -3.30 6.38 -1.64
C ILE A 98 -3.89 5.30 -2.53
N THR A 99 -3.21 4.94 -3.63
CA THR A 99 -3.63 3.75 -4.39
C THR A 99 -3.12 2.50 -3.68
N VAL A 100 -3.95 1.47 -3.62
CA VAL A 100 -3.56 0.15 -3.10
C VAL A 100 -3.87 -0.90 -4.14
N ASP A 101 -2.88 -1.75 -4.42
CA ASP A 101 -2.93 -2.79 -5.44
C ASP A 101 -3.17 -2.29 -6.87
N ASN A 102 -2.87 -1.01 -7.10
CA ASN A 102 -2.93 -0.40 -8.42
C ASN A 102 -2.09 0.88 -8.43
N GLY A 103 -1.99 1.49 -9.61
CA GLY A 103 -1.48 2.86 -9.76
C GLY A 103 -0.11 2.97 -10.42
N VAL A 104 0.70 1.91 -10.49
CA VAL A 104 2.05 1.99 -11.09
C VAL A 104 2.02 2.31 -12.59
N SER A 105 0.89 2.04 -13.25
CA SER A 105 0.64 2.39 -14.67
C SER A 105 -0.36 3.53 -14.85
N SER A 106 -0.83 4.17 -13.77
CA SER A 106 -1.89 5.20 -13.80
C SER A 106 -1.36 6.59 -14.17
N ILE A 107 -0.68 6.71 -15.32
CA ILE A 107 -0.08 7.98 -15.78
C ILE A 107 -1.11 9.11 -15.85
N ALA A 108 -2.24 8.88 -16.53
CA ALA A 108 -3.27 9.89 -16.74
C ALA A 108 -4.00 10.27 -15.45
N GLY A 109 -4.33 9.28 -14.61
CA GLY A 109 -4.96 9.54 -13.31
C GLY A 109 -4.06 10.36 -12.39
N VAL A 110 -2.78 9.99 -12.27
CA VAL A 110 -1.84 10.76 -11.45
C VAL A 110 -1.60 12.17 -12.02
N ALA A 111 -1.51 12.31 -13.35
CA ALA A 111 -1.43 13.63 -13.98
C ALA A 111 -2.66 14.50 -13.63
N ARG A 112 -3.86 13.92 -13.68
CA ARG A 112 -5.09 14.60 -13.29
C ARG A 112 -5.09 15.02 -11.82
N ALA A 113 -4.63 14.16 -10.92
CA ALA A 113 -4.53 14.49 -9.50
C ALA A 113 -3.55 15.65 -9.27
N ASN A 114 -2.43 15.67 -9.99
CA ASN A 114 -1.46 16.75 -9.95
C ASN A 114 -2.02 18.08 -10.46
N GLU A 115 -2.83 18.08 -11.53
CA GLU A 115 -3.55 19.28 -12.01
C GLU A 115 -4.46 19.87 -10.94
N LEU A 116 -5.06 19.02 -10.10
CA LEU A 116 -5.92 19.41 -8.99
C LEU A 116 -5.13 19.72 -7.70
N GLY A 117 -3.81 19.58 -7.71
CA GLY A 117 -2.95 19.80 -6.54
C GLY A 117 -3.08 18.72 -5.46
N ILE A 118 -3.57 17.53 -5.81
CA ILE A 118 -3.78 16.42 -4.88
C ILE A 118 -2.60 15.45 -5.01
N PRO A 119 -1.73 15.32 -3.99
CA PRO A 119 -0.62 14.37 -4.06
C PRO A 119 -1.13 12.92 -4.10
N VAL A 120 -0.44 12.08 -4.85
CA VAL A 120 -0.73 10.64 -4.95
C VAL A 120 0.44 9.83 -4.40
N LEU A 121 0.15 8.96 -3.43
CA LEU A 121 1.02 7.87 -3.02
C LEU A 121 0.55 6.60 -3.74
N VAL A 122 1.43 6.02 -4.55
CA VAL A 122 1.16 4.73 -5.20
C VAL A 122 1.71 3.59 -4.34
N THR A 123 0.86 2.65 -3.95
CA THR A 123 1.29 1.34 -3.42
C THR A 123 0.76 0.23 -4.31
N ASP A 124 1.69 -0.50 -4.92
CA ASP A 124 1.37 -1.44 -5.99
C ASP A 124 2.45 -2.53 -6.03
N HIS A 125 2.15 -3.63 -6.68
CA HIS A 125 3.06 -4.75 -6.92
C HIS A 125 3.15 -5.14 -8.39
N HIS A 126 2.25 -4.64 -9.24
CA HIS A 126 2.27 -4.88 -10.69
C HIS A 126 3.59 -4.47 -11.33
N LEU A 127 3.90 -5.08 -12.48
CA LEU A 127 5.09 -4.71 -13.25
C LEU A 127 4.95 -3.26 -13.78
N PRO A 128 5.95 -2.39 -13.55
CA PRO A 128 5.92 -1.05 -14.08
C PRO A 128 6.04 -1.04 -15.60
N GLY A 129 5.38 -0.08 -16.25
CA GLY A 129 5.54 0.19 -17.68
C GLY A 129 6.89 0.86 -18.00
N ASN A 130 7.03 1.30 -19.26
CA ASN A 130 8.23 2.04 -19.71
C ASN A 130 8.36 3.41 -19.03
N GLU A 131 7.23 3.99 -18.64
CA GLU A 131 7.12 5.27 -17.95
C GLU A 131 6.41 5.03 -16.61
N LEU A 132 6.80 5.80 -15.59
CA LEU A 132 6.16 5.80 -14.28
C LEU A 132 5.31 7.06 -14.13
N PRO A 133 4.19 7.00 -13.39
CA PRO A 133 3.39 8.18 -13.11
C PRO A 133 4.20 9.19 -12.30
N ALA A 134 3.93 10.47 -12.50
CA ALA A 134 4.51 11.55 -11.72
C ALA A 134 3.87 11.65 -10.32
N ALA A 135 3.83 10.53 -9.59
CA ALA A 135 3.26 10.45 -8.24
C ALA A 135 4.18 11.10 -7.22
N ALA A 136 3.64 11.53 -6.08
CA ALA A 136 4.44 12.11 -5.01
C ALA A 136 5.44 11.07 -4.46
N VAL A 137 4.99 9.83 -4.28
CA VAL A 137 5.82 8.68 -3.91
C VAL A 137 5.26 7.41 -4.57
N ILE A 138 6.13 6.49 -4.98
CA ILE A 138 5.75 5.15 -5.48
C ILE A 138 6.47 4.10 -4.64
N VAL A 139 5.69 3.20 -4.04
CA VAL A 139 6.18 2.02 -3.33
C VAL A 139 5.76 0.79 -4.13
N ASN A 140 6.72 0.14 -4.77
CA ASN A 140 6.48 -1.08 -5.53
C ASN A 140 7.78 -1.93 -5.60
N PRO A 141 7.76 -3.23 -5.21
CA PRO A 141 8.95 -4.09 -5.18
C PRO A 141 9.50 -4.44 -6.57
N ASN A 142 8.74 -4.16 -7.63
CA ASN A 142 9.08 -4.40 -9.02
C ASN A 142 9.62 -3.14 -9.73
N LEU A 143 9.82 -2.02 -9.02
CA LEU A 143 10.48 -0.85 -9.59
C LEU A 143 11.87 -1.19 -10.15
N LYS A 144 12.24 -0.52 -11.24
CA LYS A 144 13.56 -0.66 -11.84
C LYS A 144 14.64 -0.27 -10.82
N GLY A 145 15.52 -1.22 -10.50
CA GLY A 145 16.58 -1.02 -9.51
C GLY A 145 16.20 -1.37 -8.07
N SER A 146 14.97 -1.84 -7.82
CA SER A 146 14.58 -2.36 -6.50
C SER A 146 15.50 -3.52 -6.08
N ARG A 147 15.98 -3.41 -4.84
CA ARG A 147 16.80 -4.38 -4.11
C ARG A 147 16.00 -5.12 -3.05
N PHE A 148 14.70 -4.84 -2.95
CA PHE A 148 13.82 -5.56 -2.05
C PHE A 148 13.84 -7.06 -2.40
N PRO A 149 14.05 -7.97 -1.42
CA PRO A 149 14.36 -9.36 -1.70
C PRO A 149 13.16 -10.18 -2.20
N SER A 150 11.92 -9.72 -1.98
CA SER A 150 10.70 -10.39 -2.45
C SER A 150 9.98 -9.53 -3.48
N ARG A 151 10.21 -9.85 -4.76
CA ARG A 151 9.50 -9.23 -5.89
C ARG A 151 8.08 -9.73 -6.07
N ASN A 152 7.69 -10.72 -5.27
CA ASN A 152 6.42 -11.44 -5.38
C ASN A 152 5.39 -10.97 -4.34
N LEU A 153 5.62 -9.88 -3.60
CA LEU A 153 4.57 -9.36 -2.74
C LEU A 153 3.28 -9.15 -3.54
N ALA A 154 2.16 -9.51 -2.96
CA ALA A 154 0.83 -9.05 -3.38
C ALA A 154 0.66 -7.57 -3.00
N GLY A 155 -0.33 -6.88 -3.56
CA GLY A 155 -0.73 -5.52 -3.18
C GLY A 155 -0.94 -5.37 -1.68
N VAL A 156 -1.60 -6.34 -1.03
CA VAL A 156 -1.84 -6.32 0.42
C VAL A 156 -0.55 -6.48 1.21
N GLY A 157 0.44 -7.18 0.65
CA GLY A 157 1.79 -7.28 1.21
C GLY A 157 2.50 -5.93 1.19
N VAL A 158 2.42 -5.21 0.08
CA VAL A 158 2.99 -3.85 -0.03
C VAL A 158 2.29 -2.89 0.96
N ALA A 159 0.96 -2.95 1.05
CA ALA A 159 0.18 -2.19 2.02
C ALA A 159 0.56 -2.52 3.48
N PHE A 160 0.76 -3.79 3.80
CA PHE A 160 1.24 -4.23 5.11
C PHE A 160 2.60 -3.62 5.47
N TYR A 161 3.55 -3.64 4.53
CA TYR A 161 4.87 -3.03 4.74
C TYR A 161 4.79 -1.52 4.99
N LEU A 162 3.91 -0.81 4.27
CA LEU A 162 3.68 0.62 4.53
C LEU A 162 3.10 0.85 5.94
N MET A 163 2.08 0.09 6.32
CA MET A 163 1.47 0.21 7.65
C MET A 163 2.46 -0.18 8.76
N ALA A 164 3.31 -1.19 8.53
CA ALA A 164 4.40 -1.57 9.44
C ALA A 164 5.42 -0.45 9.60
N ARG A 165 5.76 0.28 8.52
CA ARG A 165 6.67 1.41 8.61
C ARG A 165 6.07 2.57 9.40
N ILE A 166 4.82 2.93 9.09
CA ILE A 166 4.08 3.98 9.81
C ILE A 166 3.98 3.65 11.30
N GLY A 167 3.57 2.42 11.63
CA GLY A 167 3.45 1.96 13.02
C GLY A 167 4.77 2.07 13.80
N ARG A 168 5.90 1.68 13.18
CA ARG A 168 7.24 1.85 13.79
C ARG A 168 7.59 3.32 14.02
N MET A 169 7.35 4.18 13.03
CA MET A 169 7.66 5.61 13.15
C MET A 169 6.81 6.30 14.22
N LEU A 170 5.54 5.89 14.38
CA LEU A 170 4.67 6.39 15.44
C LEU A 170 5.08 5.88 16.82
N GLU A 171 5.50 4.61 16.93
CA GLU A 171 6.06 4.05 18.16
C GLU A 171 7.32 4.81 18.59
N ASP A 172 8.24 5.07 17.66
CA ASP A 172 9.45 5.88 17.89
C ASP A 172 9.10 7.32 18.33
N ALA A 173 7.94 7.84 17.89
CA ALA A 173 7.40 9.14 18.30
C ALA A 173 6.60 9.10 19.62
N GLY A 174 6.56 7.96 20.32
CA GLY A 174 5.94 7.80 21.64
C GLY A 174 4.51 7.25 21.63
N GLN A 175 3.94 6.89 20.47
CA GLN A 175 2.64 6.23 20.38
C GLN A 175 2.78 4.73 20.66
N GLY A 176 2.76 4.37 21.95
CA GLY A 176 2.96 3.00 22.41
C GLY A 176 2.02 1.97 21.76
N GLY A 177 2.57 0.88 21.26
CA GLY A 177 1.86 -0.22 20.62
C GLY A 177 1.55 -0.04 19.13
N ALA A 178 1.87 1.12 18.54
CA ALA A 178 1.66 1.38 17.11
C ALA A 178 2.40 0.38 16.21
N ALA A 179 3.62 -0.05 16.58
CA ALA A 179 4.38 -1.01 15.77
C ALA A 179 3.71 -2.39 15.68
N LYS A 180 2.76 -2.71 16.57
CA LYS A 180 2.04 -3.98 16.62
C LYS A 180 0.71 -3.95 15.86
N VAL A 181 0.21 -2.78 15.47
CA VAL A 181 -1.12 -2.63 14.83
C VAL A 181 -1.24 -3.45 13.55
N PRO A 182 -0.29 -3.42 12.59
CA PRO A 182 -0.46 -4.12 11.32
C PRO A 182 -0.54 -5.64 11.49
N ALA A 183 0.17 -6.19 12.48
CA ALA A 183 0.16 -7.62 12.78
C ALA A 183 -1.21 -8.15 13.26
N ARG A 184 -2.13 -7.27 13.66
CA ARG A 184 -3.52 -7.64 14.01
C ARG A 184 -4.37 -8.02 12.80
N TYR A 185 -3.90 -7.70 11.60
CA TYR A 185 -4.64 -7.82 10.35
C TYR A 185 -3.95 -8.77 9.35
N LEU A 186 -3.12 -9.70 9.85
CA LEU A 186 -2.43 -10.69 9.01
C LEU A 186 -3.39 -11.64 8.29
N ASP A 187 -4.61 -11.82 8.81
CA ASP A 187 -5.68 -12.55 8.15
C ASP A 187 -6.07 -11.92 6.80
N LEU A 188 -6.15 -10.58 6.73
CA LEU A 188 -6.35 -9.85 5.47
C LEU A 188 -5.15 -10.02 4.53
N VAL A 189 -3.92 -9.94 5.07
CA VAL A 189 -2.69 -10.10 4.29
C VAL A 189 -2.61 -11.49 3.67
N ALA A 190 -2.89 -12.53 4.45
CA ALA A 190 -2.87 -13.90 3.99
C ALA A 190 -3.94 -14.14 2.91
N LEU A 191 -5.16 -13.62 3.12
CA LEU A 191 -6.26 -13.75 2.15
C LEU A 191 -5.94 -13.10 0.81
N GLY A 192 -5.48 -11.83 0.80
CA GLY A 192 -5.12 -11.14 -0.43
C GLY A 192 -3.95 -11.82 -1.14
N THR A 193 -2.90 -12.18 -0.41
CA THR A 193 -1.72 -12.86 -0.96
C THR A 193 -2.08 -14.19 -1.63
N VAL A 194 -2.93 -15.01 -1.01
CA VAL A 194 -3.35 -16.29 -1.60
C VAL A 194 -4.28 -16.08 -2.80
N ALA A 195 -5.18 -15.09 -2.73
CA ALA A 195 -6.14 -14.82 -3.79
C ALA A 195 -5.49 -14.26 -5.06
N ASP A 196 -4.40 -13.50 -4.91
CA ASP A 196 -3.62 -12.94 -6.02
C ASP A 196 -2.68 -13.97 -6.68
N VAL A 197 -2.56 -15.17 -6.10
CA VAL A 197 -1.81 -16.30 -6.67
C VAL A 197 -0.33 -15.97 -6.92
N VAL A 198 0.22 -15.00 -6.18
CA VAL A 198 1.65 -14.70 -6.22
C VAL A 198 2.47 -15.89 -5.73
N PRO A 199 3.70 -16.07 -6.23
CA PRO A 199 4.59 -17.08 -5.69
C PRO A 199 4.76 -16.90 -4.17
N LEU A 200 4.47 -17.97 -3.41
CA LEU A 200 4.80 -18.04 -1.99
C LEU A 200 6.32 -18.26 -1.83
N ASP A 201 7.11 -17.23 -2.14
CA ASP A 201 8.51 -17.16 -1.77
C ASP A 201 8.67 -17.09 -0.24
N HIS A 202 9.90 -17.01 0.26
CA HIS A 202 10.11 -17.03 1.71
C HIS A 202 9.36 -15.89 2.43
N ASN A 203 9.31 -14.70 1.84
CA ASN A 203 8.71 -13.54 2.49
C ASN A 203 7.18 -13.69 2.54
N ASN A 204 6.55 -14.10 1.43
CA ASN A 204 5.11 -14.37 1.40
C ASN A 204 4.71 -15.55 2.31
N ARG A 205 5.55 -16.58 2.44
CA ARG A 205 5.32 -17.68 3.41
C ARG A 205 5.33 -17.24 4.86
N VAL A 206 6.04 -16.16 5.20
CA VAL A 206 6.03 -15.60 6.56
C VAL A 206 4.76 -14.79 6.80
N LEU A 207 4.16 -14.21 5.74
CA LEU A 207 2.92 -13.42 5.82
C LEU A 207 1.64 -14.29 5.84
N VAL A 208 1.70 -15.52 5.34
CA VAL A 208 0.58 -16.48 5.21
C VAL A 208 0.67 -17.58 6.27
#